data_AF-A0A958NQS0-F1
#
_entry.id   AF-A0A958NQS0-F1
#
_cell.length_a   1.000
_cell.length_b   1.000
_cell.length_c   1.000
_cell.angle_alpha   90.00
_cell.angle_beta   90.00
_cell.angle_gamma   90.00
#
_symmetry.space_group_name_H-M   'P 1'
#
loop_
_entity.id
_entity.type
_entity.pdbx_description
1 polymer ?
#
loop_
_entity_poly.entity_id
_entity_poly.type
_entity_poly.pdbx_seq_one_letter_code
_entity_poly.pdbx_strand_id
1 'polypeptide(L)'
;MKQRIMYIGVIAITALSWSSCGKDSACFKGSGNEITELRSITAEVTEIVIEDKIDLFIIPGAEAQLKLEGGENLLPYIHTDVSGNELKITSDNKCGFFRDYNMPLTAYLTLPDIKKITSKGQGKIFSSRTLTYPDLQFEFFNATGNVILDVQANAVSVVQHTGPTDVQLTGTVSSLYVYSGGNGWFDLSRFEASFVHVNHAGTGNISVRADSTLLVEMSSLGNLDYYGDPVVTVSSHTGSGKLTGK
;
A
#
# COMPACT_ATOMS: atom_id res chain seq x y z
N MET A 1 -3.61 -84.50 -14.66
CA MET A 1 -4.35 -83.23 -14.48
C MET A 1 -3.81 -82.58 -13.22
N LYS A 2 -2.89 -81.62 -13.37
CA LYS A 2 -2.13 -80.99 -12.28
C LYS A 2 -2.61 -79.55 -12.09
N GLN A 3 -2.67 -79.15 -10.82
CA GLN A 3 -2.58 -77.77 -10.31
C GLN A 3 -3.77 -76.84 -10.60
N ARG A 4 -4.84 -77.03 -9.82
CA ARG A 4 -5.58 -75.92 -9.22
C ARG A 4 -5.04 -75.72 -7.80
N ILE A 5 -5.13 -74.50 -7.27
CA ILE A 5 -4.67 -74.00 -5.95
C ILE A 5 -3.46 -73.07 -6.10
N MET A 6 -3.61 -71.88 -5.51
CA MET A 6 -2.59 -70.86 -5.20
C MET A 6 -2.59 -69.59 -6.07
N TYR A 7 -3.68 -68.81 -6.07
CA TYR A 7 -3.63 -67.34 -6.30
C TYR A 7 -4.81 -66.60 -5.63
N ILE A 8 -5.19 -66.96 -4.40
CA ILE A 8 -6.21 -66.22 -3.62
C ILE A 8 -5.58 -65.44 -2.44
N GLY A 9 -4.28 -65.60 -2.18
CA GLY A 9 -3.64 -65.06 -0.97
C GLY A 9 -2.88 -63.73 -1.08
N VAL A 10 -2.92 -63.00 -2.21
CA VAL A 10 -2.04 -61.82 -2.41
C VAL A 10 -2.79 -60.51 -2.70
N ILE A 11 -4.12 -60.51 -2.80
CA ILE A 11 -4.92 -59.29 -3.12
C ILE A 11 -5.46 -58.60 -1.84
N ALA A 12 -5.01 -58.99 -0.65
CA ALA A 12 -5.54 -58.49 0.63
C ALA A 12 -4.59 -57.56 1.41
N ILE A 13 -3.57 -56.98 0.76
CA ILE A 13 -2.59 -56.06 1.41
C ILE A 13 -2.47 -54.69 0.69
N THR A 14 -3.29 -54.40 -0.33
CA THR A 14 -3.25 -53.11 -1.06
C THR A 14 -4.39 -52.15 -0.70
N ALA A 15 -5.15 -52.41 0.37
CA ALA A 15 -6.36 -51.66 0.72
C ALA A 15 -6.25 -50.78 1.99
N LEU A 16 -5.03 -50.44 2.45
CA LEU A 16 -4.82 -49.72 3.73
C LEU A 16 -4.01 -48.42 3.62
N SER A 17 -3.85 -47.85 2.43
CA SER A 17 -3.05 -46.63 2.24
C SER A 17 -3.73 -45.52 1.44
N TRP A 18 -5.06 -45.39 1.55
CA TRP A 18 -5.81 -44.19 1.13
C TRP A 18 -6.61 -43.54 2.25
N SER A 19 -6.11 -43.62 3.48
CA SER A 19 -6.53 -42.72 4.56
C SER A 19 -5.45 -41.68 4.83
N SER A 20 -4.87 -41.10 3.78
CA SER A 20 -4.27 -39.77 3.94
C SER A 20 -5.44 -38.81 4.00
N CYS A 21 -5.95 -38.64 5.22
CA CYS A 21 -6.90 -37.60 5.57
C CYS A 21 -6.22 -36.28 5.24
N GLY A 22 -6.48 -35.78 4.03
CA GLY A 22 -5.98 -34.51 3.57
C GLY A 22 -6.43 -33.45 4.57
N LYS A 23 -5.48 -32.86 5.27
CA LYS A 23 -5.72 -31.53 5.83
C LYS A 23 -5.99 -30.67 4.60
N ASP A 24 -7.26 -30.38 4.32
CA ASP A 24 -7.65 -29.34 3.37
C ASP A 24 -6.88 -28.09 3.79
N SER A 25 -5.73 -27.84 3.16
CA SER A 25 -4.93 -26.70 3.54
C SER A 25 -5.76 -25.49 3.15
N ALA A 26 -6.05 -24.62 4.11
CA ALA A 26 -6.82 -23.40 3.91
C ALA A 26 -6.34 -22.58 2.69
N CYS A 27 -5.10 -22.79 2.26
CA CYS A 27 -4.49 -22.20 1.07
C CYS A 27 -5.05 -22.65 -0.29
N PHE A 28 -5.77 -23.78 -0.41
CA PHE A 28 -6.32 -24.25 -1.70
C PHE A 28 -7.80 -23.94 -1.90
N LYS A 29 -8.43 -23.24 -0.95
CA LYS A 29 -9.77 -22.67 -1.17
C LYS A 29 -9.58 -21.40 -1.99
N GLY A 30 -10.21 -21.32 -3.17
CA GLY A 30 -10.29 -20.07 -3.92
C GLY A 30 -10.96 -18.97 -3.09
N SER A 31 -10.88 -17.72 -3.55
CA SER A 31 -11.40 -16.56 -2.81
C SER A 31 -12.90 -16.66 -2.47
N GLY A 32 -13.65 -17.46 -3.22
CA GLY A 32 -15.10 -17.59 -3.12
C GLY A 32 -15.81 -16.41 -3.76
N ASN A 33 -17.09 -16.22 -3.47
CA ASN A 33 -17.86 -15.08 -3.99
C ASN A 33 -17.38 -13.75 -3.39
N GLU A 34 -17.51 -12.67 -4.15
CA GLU A 34 -17.30 -11.32 -3.64
C GLU A 34 -18.43 -10.96 -2.66
N ILE A 35 -18.03 -10.54 -1.46
CA ILE A 35 -18.93 -10.08 -0.42
C ILE A 35 -18.44 -8.75 0.15
N THR A 36 -19.32 -8.11 0.92
CA THR A 36 -19.04 -6.84 1.59
C THR A 36 -19.31 -6.96 3.08
N GLU A 37 -18.42 -6.43 3.90
CA GLU A 37 -18.58 -6.34 5.36
C GLU A 37 -18.38 -4.90 5.85
N LEU A 38 -19.31 -4.41 6.67
CA LEU A 38 -19.13 -3.16 7.39
C LEU A 38 -18.39 -3.41 8.71
N ARG A 39 -17.42 -2.55 9.01
CA ARG A 39 -16.64 -2.57 10.25
C ARG A 39 -16.87 -1.27 11.01
N SER A 40 -17.07 -1.37 12.32
CA SER A 40 -17.30 -0.21 13.17
C SER A 40 -16.01 0.59 13.33
N ILE A 41 -16.07 1.89 13.02
CA ILE A 41 -15.01 2.87 13.27
C ILE A 41 -15.64 4.16 13.80
N THR A 42 -14.82 5.06 14.33
CA THR A 42 -15.26 6.38 14.82
C THR A 42 -14.69 7.50 13.95
N ALA A 43 -15.30 8.69 14.01
CA ALA A 43 -14.80 9.88 13.35
C ALA A 43 -13.52 10.47 13.99
N GLU A 44 -13.07 9.91 15.11
CA GLU A 44 -11.82 10.28 15.80
C GLU A 44 -10.59 9.64 15.16
N VAL A 45 -10.78 8.61 14.32
CA VAL A 45 -9.70 8.00 13.55
C VAL A 45 -9.11 9.03 12.60
N THR A 46 -7.80 9.24 12.71
CA THR A 46 -7.02 10.13 11.83
C THR A 46 -5.75 9.47 11.29
N GLU A 47 -5.37 8.31 11.84
CA GLU A 47 -4.15 7.59 11.46
C GLU A 47 -4.50 6.19 10.98
N ILE A 48 -4.04 5.83 9.78
CA ILE A 48 -4.40 4.56 9.14
C ILE A 48 -3.14 3.73 8.96
N VAL A 49 -3.13 2.51 9.49
CA VAL A 49 -2.04 1.55 9.29
C VAL A 49 -2.57 0.37 8.49
N ILE A 50 -2.02 0.15 7.31
CA ILE A 50 -2.41 -0.96 6.44
C ILE A 50 -1.23 -1.91 6.27
N GLU A 51 -1.47 -3.15 6.63
CA GLU A 51 -0.54 -4.26 6.47
C GLU A 51 -1.12 -5.26 5.46
N ASP A 52 -0.24 -6.06 4.86
CA ASP A 52 -0.61 -7.10 3.88
C ASP A 52 -1.19 -6.53 2.56
N LYS A 53 -1.74 -7.40 1.70
CA LYS A 53 -2.22 -7.09 0.36
C LYS A 53 -3.65 -6.57 0.37
N ILE A 54 -3.81 -5.29 0.73
CA ILE A 54 -5.09 -4.60 0.88
C ILE A 54 -5.02 -3.26 0.15
N ASP A 55 -5.92 -3.05 -0.80
CA ASP A 55 -6.08 -1.74 -1.45
C ASP A 55 -6.88 -0.81 -0.54
N LEU A 56 -6.48 0.46 -0.44
CA LEU A 56 -7.20 1.50 0.29
C LEU A 56 -7.88 2.44 -0.71
N PHE A 57 -9.20 2.56 -0.59
CA PHE A 57 -9.99 3.50 -1.36
C PHE A 57 -10.63 4.54 -0.44
N ILE A 58 -10.16 5.78 -0.53
CA ILE A 58 -10.54 6.88 0.36
C ILE A 58 -11.72 7.65 -0.22
N ILE A 59 -12.73 7.89 0.61
CA ILE A 59 -13.91 8.65 0.28
C ILE A 59 -14.02 9.81 1.27
N PRO A 60 -13.76 11.07 0.89
CA PRO A 60 -13.94 12.19 1.81
C PRO A 60 -15.41 12.32 2.22
N GLY A 61 -15.68 12.33 3.52
CA GLY A 61 -17.06 12.43 4.04
C GLY A 61 -17.10 12.61 5.55
N ALA A 62 -18.16 13.26 6.07
CA ALA A 62 -18.28 13.57 7.49
C ALA A 62 -18.62 12.33 8.36
N GLU A 63 -19.29 11.34 7.78
CA GLU A 63 -19.73 10.14 8.48
C GLU A 63 -18.66 9.04 8.35
N ALA A 64 -18.07 8.68 9.48
CA ALA A 64 -17.04 7.63 9.51
C ALA A 64 -17.63 6.28 9.09
N GLN A 65 -17.02 5.65 8.09
CA GLN A 65 -17.43 4.33 7.61
C GLN A 65 -16.23 3.54 7.10
N LEU A 66 -16.13 2.27 7.51
CA LEU A 66 -15.20 1.30 6.93
C LEU A 66 -16.00 0.16 6.31
N LYS A 67 -15.88 0.02 4.99
CA LYS A 67 -16.46 -1.08 4.21
C LYS A 67 -15.32 -1.92 3.64
N LEU A 68 -15.30 -3.21 3.93
CA LEU A 68 -14.38 -4.18 3.34
C LEU A 68 -15.10 -4.92 2.21
N GLU A 69 -14.43 -5.08 1.08
CA GLU A 69 -14.93 -5.79 -0.09
C GLU A 69 -13.87 -6.80 -0.55
N GLY A 70 -14.28 -8.05 -0.73
CA GLY A 70 -13.36 -9.12 -1.10
C GLY A 70 -14.02 -10.49 -0.99
N GLY A 71 -13.21 -11.54 -1.08
CA GLY A 71 -13.74 -12.91 -1.09
C GLY A 71 -14.31 -13.38 0.23
N GLU A 72 -15.42 -14.11 0.17
CA GLU A 72 -16.07 -14.72 1.33
C GLU A 72 -15.12 -15.62 2.13
N ASN A 73 -14.14 -16.25 1.46
CA ASN A 73 -13.12 -17.07 2.12
C ASN A 73 -11.90 -16.27 2.60
N LEU A 74 -11.80 -14.98 2.27
CA LEU A 74 -10.68 -14.10 2.59
C LEU A 74 -11.01 -13.09 3.69
N LEU A 75 -12.19 -12.45 3.65
CA LEU A 75 -12.62 -11.44 4.62
C LEU A 75 -12.53 -11.90 6.09
N PRO A 76 -12.81 -13.17 6.45
CA PRO A 76 -12.69 -13.64 7.82
C PRO A 76 -11.27 -13.57 8.40
N TYR A 77 -10.24 -13.48 7.56
CA TYR A 77 -8.84 -13.34 7.99
C TYR A 77 -8.40 -11.87 8.12
N ILE A 78 -9.28 -10.93 7.81
CA ILE A 78 -8.99 -9.49 7.85
C ILE A 78 -9.43 -8.93 9.18
N HIS A 79 -8.46 -8.35 9.89
CA HIS A 79 -8.66 -7.76 11.20
C HIS A 79 -8.59 -6.24 11.11
N THR A 80 -9.54 -5.58 11.76
CA THR A 80 -9.62 -4.13 11.88
C THR A 80 -9.65 -3.79 13.36
N ASP A 81 -8.63 -3.08 13.84
CA ASP A 81 -8.49 -2.65 15.23
C ASP A 81 -8.47 -1.13 15.30
N VAL A 82 -9.25 -0.55 16.21
CA VAL A 82 -9.26 0.89 16.47
C VAL A 82 -8.74 1.12 17.88
N SER A 83 -7.61 1.79 17.98
CA SER A 83 -6.95 2.13 19.25
C SER A 83 -6.63 3.62 19.28
N GLY A 84 -7.40 4.36 20.09
CA GLY A 84 -7.37 5.83 20.05
C GLY A 84 -7.78 6.34 18.68
N ASN A 85 -6.87 7.06 18.01
CA ASN A 85 -7.10 7.65 16.68
C ASN A 85 -6.49 6.79 15.54
N GLU A 86 -5.90 5.64 15.86
CA GLU A 86 -5.32 4.73 14.88
C GLU A 86 -6.31 3.64 14.48
N LEU A 87 -6.56 3.50 13.18
CA LEU A 87 -7.19 2.33 12.55
C LEU A 87 -6.09 1.46 11.96
N LYS A 88 -5.96 0.23 12.46
CA LYS A 88 -5.05 -0.77 11.94
C LYS A 88 -5.81 -1.86 11.19
N ILE A 89 -5.46 -2.08 9.93
CA ILE A 89 -6.02 -3.13 9.06
C ILE A 89 -4.92 -4.16 8.76
N THR A 90 -5.11 -5.41 9.20
CA THR A 90 -4.16 -6.50 9.00
C THR A 90 -4.83 -7.75 8.44
N SER A 91 -4.00 -8.74 8.10
CA SER A 91 -4.45 -10.04 7.67
C SER A 91 -3.63 -11.15 8.30
N ASP A 92 -4.30 -12.15 8.86
CA ASP A 92 -3.68 -13.36 9.41
C ASP A 92 -3.52 -14.47 8.36
N ASN A 93 -3.86 -14.19 7.10
CA ASN A 93 -3.80 -15.18 6.04
C ASN A 93 -2.34 -15.46 5.63
N LYS A 94 -1.79 -16.54 6.20
CA LYS A 94 -0.43 -17.07 5.96
C LYS A 94 -0.21 -17.63 4.54
N CYS A 95 -1.26 -17.74 3.73
CA CYS A 95 -1.21 -18.30 2.38
C CYS A 95 -0.94 -17.21 1.32
N GLY A 96 0.11 -16.41 1.50
CA GLY A 96 0.44 -15.30 0.59
C GLY A 96 0.69 -15.70 -0.87
N PHE A 97 1.07 -16.97 -1.11
CA PHE A 97 1.38 -17.50 -2.44
C PHE A 97 0.16 -17.97 -3.25
N PHE A 98 -0.98 -18.22 -2.58
CA PHE A 98 -2.18 -18.82 -3.18
C PHE A 98 -3.40 -17.88 -3.16
N ARG A 99 -3.21 -16.59 -2.82
CA ARG A 99 -4.29 -15.61 -2.99
C ARG A 99 -4.58 -15.48 -4.48
N ASP A 100 -5.82 -15.79 -4.86
CA ASP A 100 -6.29 -15.58 -6.22
C ASP A 100 -6.13 -14.09 -6.55
N TYR A 101 -5.36 -13.79 -7.59
CA TYR A 101 -5.11 -12.43 -8.03
C TYR A 101 -6.33 -11.81 -8.70
N ASN A 102 -7.36 -12.60 -9.01
CA ASN A 102 -8.55 -12.13 -9.72
C ASN A 102 -9.55 -11.39 -8.83
N MET A 103 -9.38 -11.38 -7.50
CA MET A 103 -10.28 -10.66 -6.60
C MET A 103 -9.50 -9.90 -5.52
N PRO A 104 -9.18 -8.62 -5.74
CA PRO A 104 -8.45 -7.81 -4.77
C PRO A 104 -9.32 -7.58 -3.53
N LEU A 105 -8.65 -7.43 -2.38
CA LEU A 105 -9.28 -7.02 -1.14
C LEU A 105 -9.18 -5.49 -1.03
N THR A 106 -10.31 -4.81 -0.92
CA THR A 106 -10.37 -3.35 -0.87
C THR A 106 -11.03 -2.86 0.42
N ALA A 107 -10.35 -1.96 1.13
CA ALA A 107 -10.89 -1.20 2.24
C ALA A 107 -11.37 0.17 1.73
N TYR A 108 -12.68 0.37 1.70
CA TYR A 108 -13.31 1.65 1.41
C TYR A 108 -13.47 2.41 2.73
N LEU A 109 -12.73 3.50 2.87
CA LEU A 109 -12.65 4.28 4.10
C LEU A 109 -13.23 5.68 3.89
N THR A 110 -14.26 6.01 4.66
CA THR A 110 -14.83 7.36 4.74
C THR A 110 -14.47 7.97 6.08
N LEU A 111 -13.79 9.12 6.06
CA LEU A 111 -13.40 9.87 7.25
C LEU A 111 -13.45 11.39 6.97
N PRO A 112 -13.75 12.21 7.99
CA PRO A 112 -13.77 13.67 7.87
C PRO A 112 -12.37 14.26 7.73
N ASP A 113 -11.37 13.65 8.36
CA ASP A 113 -9.97 14.07 8.35
C ASP A 113 -9.05 12.85 8.39
N ILE A 114 -7.93 12.91 7.67
CA ILE A 114 -6.86 11.90 7.71
C ILE A 114 -5.54 12.64 7.80
N LYS A 115 -4.80 12.38 8.88
CA LYS A 115 -3.49 13.01 9.14
C LYS A 115 -2.34 12.14 8.69
N LYS A 116 -2.46 10.82 8.80
CA LYS A 116 -1.38 9.90 8.50
C LYS A 116 -1.87 8.60 7.89
N ILE A 117 -1.18 8.14 6.85
CA ILE A 117 -1.36 6.81 6.26
C ILE A 117 -0.01 6.11 6.26
N THR A 118 0.09 5.00 6.98
CA THR A 118 1.24 4.12 7.01
C THR A 118 0.92 2.83 6.26
N SER A 119 1.67 2.56 5.19
CA SER A 119 1.60 1.30 4.47
C SER A 119 2.83 0.44 4.77
N LYS A 120 2.57 -0.81 5.15
CA LYS A 120 3.58 -1.87 5.36
C LYS A 120 3.29 -3.10 4.51
N GLY A 121 2.43 -2.94 3.50
CA GLY A 121 1.79 -4.01 2.77
C GLY A 121 1.99 -3.92 1.26
N GLN A 122 1.12 -4.62 0.53
CA GLN A 122 1.10 -4.66 -0.94
C GLN A 122 -0.24 -4.15 -1.42
N GLY A 123 -0.36 -2.84 -1.60
CA GLY A 123 -1.68 -2.25 -1.78
C GLY A 123 -1.58 -0.98 -2.56
N LYS A 124 -2.63 -0.70 -3.30
CA LYS A 124 -2.79 0.60 -3.95
C LYS A 124 -3.59 1.52 -3.04
N ILE A 125 -3.28 2.81 -3.10
CA ILE A 125 -4.00 3.85 -2.34
C ILE A 125 -4.57 4.85 -3.34
N PHE A 126 -5.89 4.99 -3.33
CA PHE A 126 -6.62 5.88 -4.23
C PHE A 126 -7.72 6.61 -3.49
N SER A 127 -8.27 7.64 -4.14
CA SER A 127 -9.44 8.35 -3.63
C SER A 127 -10.51 8.49 -4.70
N SER A 128 -11.76 8.63 -4.25
CA SER A 128 -12.91 8.91 -5.12
C SER A 128 -12.87 10.30 -5.75
N ARG A 129 -12.18 11.24 -5.10
CA ARG A 129 -12.07 12.66 -5.47
C ARG A 129 -10.90 13.32 -4.74
N THR A 130 -10.69 14.61 -4.98
CA THR A 130 -9.71 15.42 -4.27
C THR A 130 -9.86 15.29 -2.75
N LEU A 131 -8.74 15.00 -2.08
CA LEU A 131 -8.63 14.97 -0.63
C LEU A 131 -8.29 16.37 -0.13
N THR A 132 -9.17 16.97 0.68
CA THR A 132 -8.93 18.29 1.28
C THR A 132 -8.73 18.13 2.78
N TYR A 133 -7.48 18.12 3.22
CA TYR A 133 -7.08 17.96 4.62
C TYR A 133 -6.07 19.04 5.01
N PRO A 134 -6.00 19.48 6.27
CA PRO A 134 -5.01 20.48 6.68
C PRO A 134 -3.58 20.00 6.46
N ASP A 135 -3.27 18.80 6.93
CA ASP A 135 -1.96 18.17 6.87
C ASP A 135 -2.12 16.68 6.57
N LEU A 136 -1.28 16.13 5.69
CA LEU A 136 -1.33 14.70 5.34
C LEU A 136 0.07 14.10 5.23
N GLN A 137 0.31 13.04 5.98
CA GLN A 137 1.57 12.30 5.97
C GLN A 137 1.39 10.89 5.41
N PHE A 138 2.32 10.47 4.55
CA PHE A 138 2.46 9.10 4.10
C PHE A 138 3.77 8.52 4.62
N GLU A 139 3.71 7.30 5.18
CA GLU A 139 4.88 6.52 5.54
C GLU A 139 4.84 5.13 4.92
N PHE A 140 5.92 4.76 4.22
CA PHE A 140 6.05 3.46 3.56
C PHE A 140 7.21 2.67 4.18
N PHE A 141 6.91 1.48 4.69
CA PHE A 141 7.89 0.55 5.26
C PHE A 141 7.85 -0.77 4.51
N ASN A 142 8.84 -1.00 3.63
CA ASN A 142 8.91 -2.18 2.78
C ASN A 142 7.61 -2.45 1.99
N ALA A 143 6.86 -1.39 1.72
CA ALA A 143 5.59 -1.48 1.02
C ALA A 143 5.80 -1.56 -0.49
N THR A 144 4.88 -2.23 -1.17
CA THR A 144 4.77 -2.24 -2.63
C THR A 144 3.39 -1.75 -3.06
N GLY A 145 3.29 -1.23 -4.27
CA GLY A 145 2.05 -0.72 -4.83
C GLY A 145 2.16 0.74 -5.23
N ASN A 146 1.02 1.31 -5.59
CA ASN A 146 0.93 2.65 -6.17
C ASN A 146 0.00 3.51 -5.33
N VAL A 147 0.44 4.73 -5.03
CA VAL A 147 -0.42 5.77 -4.47
C VAL A 147 -0.75 6.74 -5.59
N ILE A 148 -2.03 6.92 -5.92
CA ILE A 148 -2.46 7.92 -6.90
C ILE A 148 -3.60 8.72 -6.29
N LEU A 149 -3.31 9.97 -5.95
CA LEU A 149 -4.23 10.84 -5.23
C LEU A 149 -4.21 12.25 -5.80
N ASP A 150 -5.37 12.90 -5.74
CA ASP A 150 -5.50 14.35 -5.92
C ASP A 150 -5.67 14.99 -4.54
N VAL A 151 -4.82 15.94 -4.17
CA VAL A 151 -4.71 16.45 -2.79
C VAL A 151 -4.69 17.98 -2.78
N GLN A 152 -5.41 18.56 -1.82
CA GLN A 152 -5.34 19.97 -1.45
C GLN A 152 -5.07 20.08 0.04
N ALA A 153 -3.90 20.61 0.43
CA ALA A 153 -3.49 20.68 1.83
C ALA A 153 -2.58 21.87 2.14
N ASN A 154 -2.36 22.17 3.42
CA ASN A 154 -1.33 23.12 3.82
C ASN A 154 0.04 22.45 3.79
N ALA A 155 0.15 21.25 4.38
CA ALA A 155 1.39 20.48 4.38
C ALA A 155 1.17 19.02 3.95
N VAL A 156 2.07 18.51 3.13
CA VAL A 156 2.16 17.08 2.80
C VAL A 156 3.57 16.58 3.04
N SER A 157 3.67 15.41 3.65
CA SER A 157 4.94 14.69 3.87
C SER A 157 4.85 13.29 3.26
N VAL A 158 5.79 12.94 2.39
CA VAL A 158 5.90 11.61 1.78
C VAL A 158 7.22 11.00 2.22
N VAL A 159 7.16 9.94 3.04
CA VAL A 159 8.34 9.30 3.63
C VAL A 159 8.39 7.83 3.24
N GLN A 160 9.28 7.48 2.32
CA GLN A 160 9.56 6.09 1.98
C GLN A 160 10.85 5.64 2.63
N HIS A 161 10.74 4.78 3.65
CA HIS A 161 11.89 4.21 4.34
C HIS A 161 12.59 3.14 3.48
N THR A 162 11.83 2.19 2.95
CA THR A 162 12.31 1.07 2.13
C THR A 162 11.21 0.58 1.18
N GLY A 163 11.56 -0.32 0.26
CA GLY A 163 10.62 -0.92 -0.71
C GLY A 163 10.46 -0.10 -1.99
N PRO A 164 9.66 -0.56 -2.96
CA PRO A 164 9.40 0.10 -4.24
C PRO A 164 7.95 0.59 -4.35
N THR A 165 7.50 1.50 -3.47
CA THR A 165 6.18 2.14 -3.62
C THR A 165 6.29 3.32 -4.57
N ASP A 166 5.47 3.32 -5.63
CA ASP A 166 5.37 4.47 -6.54
C ASP A 166 4.30 5.44 -6.04
N VAL A 167 4.56 6.74 -6.14
CA VAL A 167 3.67 7.78 -5.63
C VAL A 167 3.41 8.82 -6.71
N GLN A 168 2.15 9.03 -7.03
CA GLN A 168 1.68 10.10 -7.89
C GLN A 168 0.69 10.98 -7.13
N LEU A 169 1.06 12.23 -6.91
CA LEU A 169 0.16 13.22 -6.32
C LEU A 169 -0.10 14.34 -7.33
N THR A 170 -1.33 14.83 -7.35
CA THR A 170 -1.75 16.04 -8.06
C THR A 170 -2.44 17.01 -7.11
N GLY A 171 -2.70 18.23 -7.57
CA GLY A 171 -3.42 19.24 -6.81
C GLY A 171 -2.50 20.34 -6.28
N THR A 172 -2.76 20.85 -5.08
CA THR A 172 -2.06 22.03 -4.53
C THR A 172 -1.63 21.82 -3.07
N VAL A 173 -0.46 22.32 -2.71
CA VAL A 173 0.03 22.31 -1.33
C VAL A 173 0.90 23.52 -1.01
N SER A 174 0.89 24.01 0.23
CA SER A 174 1.83 25.09 0.60
C SER A 174 3.23 24.55 0.84
N SER A 175 3.36 23.50 1.66
CA SER A 175 4.64 22.88 2.03
C SER A 175 4.66 21.39 1.69
N LEU A 176 5.66 20.96 0.93
CA LEU A 176 5.88 19.56 0.56
C LEU A 176 7.24 19.08 1.08
N TYR A 177 7.22 18.04 1.90
CA TYR A 177 8.42 17.29 2.28
C TYR A 177 8.42 15.92 1.61
N VAL A 178 9.56 15.53 1.05
CA VAL A 178 9.75 14.23 0.40
C VAL A 178 11.02 13.60 0.91
N TYR A 179 10.90 12.43 1.54
CA TYR A 179 12.01 11.54 1.83
C TYR A 179 11.85 10.24 1.04
N SER A 180 12.88 9.87 0.29
CA SER A 180 12.93 8.59 -0.43
C SER A 180 14.26 7.89 -0.16
N GLY A 181 14.20 6.84 0.65
CA GLY A 181 15.30 5.88 0.89
C GLY A 181 15.15 4.56 0.13
N GLY A 182 14.06 4.39 -0.62
CA GLY A 182 13.73 3.16 -1.36
C GLY A 182 14.05 3.22 -2.86
N ASN A 183 13.29 2.44 -3.62
CA ASN A 183 13.49 2.26 -5.07
C ASN A 183 12.27 2.70 -5.89
N GLY A 184 11.26 3.30 -5.24
CA GLY A 184 10.03 3.73 -5.89
C GLY A 184 10.18 5.05 -6.64
N TRP A 185 9.34 5.25 -7.66
CA TRP A 185 9.26 6.47 -8.44
C TRP A 185 8.20 7.41 -7.89
N PHE A 186 8.56 8.67 -7.72
CA PHE A 186 7.60 9.70 -7.30
C PHE A 186 7.34 10.67 -8.45
N ASP A 187 6.10 10.71 -8.94
CA ASP A 187 5.62 11.71 -9.89
C ASP A 187 4.75 12.75 -9.16
N LEU A 188 5.41 13.81 -8.72
CA LEU A 188 4.80 14.99 -8.09
C LEU A 188 4.93 16.21 -9.02
N SER A 189 5.14 15.98 -10.32
CA SER A 189 5.32 17.05 -11.33
C SER A 189 4.06 17.90 -11.54
N ARG A 190 2.90 17.37 -11.18
CA ARG A 190 1.58 18.02 -11.25
C ARG A 190 1.01 18.36 -9.88
N PHE A 191 1.85 18.33 -8.83
CA PHE A 191 1.48 18.75 -7.49
C PHE A 191 2.08 20.12 -7.22
N GLU A 192 1.26 21.17 -7.32
CA GLU A 192 1.69 22.56 -7.24
C GLU A 192 2.04 22.91 -5.78
N ALA A 193 3.33 22.93 -5.47
CA ALA A 193 3.85 23.19 -4.13
C ALA A 193 4.62 24.52 -4.06
N SER A 194 4.35 25.36 -3.05
CA SER A 194 5.11 26.61 -2.88
C SER A 194 6.52 26.36 -2.34
N PHE A 195 6.63 25.62 -1.24
CA PHE A 195 7.89 25.31 -0.57
C PHE A 195 8.12 23.80 -0.60
N VAL A 196 9.20 23.37 -1.25
CA VAL A 196 9.54 21.95 -1.41
C VAL A 196 10.87 21.64 -0.76
N HIS A 197 10.92 20.58 0.03
CA HIS A 197 12.15 19.97 0.52
C HIS A 197 12.20 18.50 0.11
N VAL A 198 13.23 18.13 -0.66
CA VAL A 198 13.50 16.76 -1.08
C VAL A 198 14.78 16.24 -0.44
N ASN A 199 14.68 15.16 0.31
CA ASN A 199 15.80 14.35 0.77
C ASN A 199 15.77 12.99 0.05
N HIS A 200 16.67 12.83 -0.92
CA HIS A 200 16.71 11.68 -1.80
C HIS A 200 17.94 10.82 -1.56
N ALA A 201 17.73 9.71 -0.85
CA ALA A 201 18.72 8.68 -0.55
C ALA A 201 18.46 7.36 -1.32
N GLY A 202 17.46 7.37 -2.21
CA GLY A 202 16.97 6.21 -2.95
C GLY A 202 17.55 6.07 -4.37
N THR A 203 17.05 5.08 -5.09
CA THR A 203 17.46 4.80 -6.48
C THR A 203 16.37 5.09 -7.52
N GLY A 204 15.11 5.20 -7.08
CA GLY A 204 14.00 5.60 -7.95
C GLY A 204 14.03 7.10 -8.21
N ASN A 205 13.65 7.52 -9.41
CA ASN A 205 13.60 8.94 -9.76
C ASN A 205 12.42 9.66 -9.10
N ILE A 206 12.61 10.93 -8.81
CA ILE A 206 11.59 11.83 -8.27
C ILE A 206 11.38 12.97 -9.27
N SER A 207 10.14 13.33 -9.53
CA SER A 207 9.75 14.57 -10.19
C SER A 207 8.93 15.42 -9.23
N VAL A 208 9.28 16.70 -9.07
CA VAL A 208 8.55 17.65 -8.21
C VAL A 208 8.27 18.96 -8.92
N ARG A 209 7.19 19.64 -8.56
CA ARG A 209 6.98 21.04 -8.94
C ARG A 209 7.11 21.94 -7.72
N ALA A 210 7.87 23.02 -7.86
CA ALA A 210 8.07 24.00 -6.80
C ALA A 210 7.90 25.43 -7.36
N ASP A 211 7.06 26.24 -6.74
CA ASP A 211 6.75 27.59 -7.22
C ASP A 211 7.55 28.69 -6.50
N SER A 212 8.11 28.44 -5.31
CA SER A 212 8.91 29.45 -4.56
C SER A 212 10.30 28.95 -4.17
N THR A 213 10.41 27.86 -3.42
CA THR A 213 11.72 27.35 -3.00
C THR A 213 11.81 25.84 -3.15
N LEU A 214 13.00 25.38 -3.54
CA LEU A 214 13.32 23.96 -3.60
C LEU A 214 14.63 23.70 -2.85
N LEU A 215 14.53 23.07 -1.67
CA LEU A 215 15.66 22.57 -0.90
C LEU A 215 15.92 21.11 -1.25
N VAL A 216 17.17 20.76 -1.59
CA VAL A 216 17.54 19.42 -2.05
C VAL A 216 18.73 18.86 -1.30
N GLU A 217 18.60 17.59 -0.93
CA GLU A 217 19.68 16.72 -0.46
C GLU A 217 19.66 15.42 -1.30
N MET A 218 20.79 15.07 -1.92
CA MET A 218 20.90 13.86 -2.76
C MET A 218 22.12 13.05 -2.37
N SER A 219 21.92 11.81 -1.93
CA SER A 219 23.02 10.95 -1.44
C SER A 219 23.15 9.61 -2.17
N SER A 220 22.33 9.34 -3.18
CA SER A 220 22.28 8.06 -3.88
C SER A 220 22.16 8.21 -5.42
N LEU A 221 21.62 7.21 -6.11
CA LEU A 221 21.66 7.09 -7.57
C LEU A 221 20.45 7.67 -8.29
N GLY A 222 19.31 7.85 -7.62
CA GLY A 222 18.09 8.32 -8.27
C GLY A 222 18.17 9.79 -8.67
N ASN A 223 17.53 10.13 -9.79
CA ASN A 223 17.52 11.49 -10.32
C ASN A 223 16.35 12.29 -9.74
N LEU A 224 16.54 13.60 -9.63
CA LEU A 224 15.50 14.55 -9.27
C LEU A 224 15.27 15.51 -10.44
N ASP A 225 14.11 15.43 -11.06
CA ASP A 225 13.63 16.41 -12.03
C ASP A 225 12.73 17.42 -11.30
N TYR A 226 12.94 18.72 -11.51
CA TYR A 226 12.07 19.74 -10.94
C TYR A 226 11.46 20.66 -12.01
N TYR A 227 10.25 21.12 -11.74
CA TYR A 227 9.47 22.01 -12.58
C TYR A 227 9.12 23.29 -11.81
N GLY A 228 8.85 24.37 -12.54
CA GLY A 228 8.59 25.70 -11.98
C GLY A 228 9.83 26.61 -12.03
N ASP A 229 9.76 27.75 -11.36
CA ASP A 229 10.87 28.71 -11.25
C ASP A 229 11.23 29.00 -9.77
N PRO A 230 11.62 27.96 -8.99
CA PRO A 230 11.93 28.14 -7.58
C PRO A 230 13.35 28.66 -7.37
N VAL A 231 13.59 29.28 -6.22
CA VAL A 231 14.95 29.43 -5.69
C VAL A 231 15.45 28.06 -5.22
N VAL A 232 16.38 27.48 -5.97
CA VAL A 232 16.95 26.15 -5.68
C VAL A 232 18.13 26.27 -4.73
N THR A 233 18.08 25.54 -3.61
CA THR A 233 19.19 25.37 -2.66
C THR A 233 19.56 23.90 -2.59
N VAL A 234 20.81 23.57 -2.92
CA VAL A 234 21.34 22.21 -2.78
C VAL A 234 22.19 22.16 -1.51
N SER A 235 21.67 21.52 -0.46
CA SER A 235 22.36 21.40 0.83
C SER A 235 23.41 20.28 0.81
N SER A 236 23.13 19.18 0.10
CA SER A 236 24.11 18.11 -0.10
C SER A 236 23.88 17.37 -1.41
N HIS A 237 24.97 16.99 -2.08
CA HIS A 237 24.94 16.16 -3.28
C HIS A 237 26.15 15.23 -3.29
N THR A 238 26.05 14.13 -2.55
CA THR A 238 27.13 13.13 -2.40
C THR A 238 26.90 11.88 -3.25
N GLY A 239 25.68 11.70 -3.76
CA GLY A 239 25.32 10.63 -4.67
C GLY A 239 25.65 10.90 -6.15
N SER A 240 25.36 9.92 -7.01
CA SER A 240 25.59 10.01 -8.46
C SER A 240 24.35 10.39 -9.27
N GLY A 241 23.18 10.51 -8.62
CA GLY A 241 21.95 10.99 -9.26
C GLY A 241 22.06 12.42 -9.75
N LYS A 242 21.27 12.81 -10.75
CA LYS A 242 21.27 14.16 -11.34
C LYS A 242 20.09 14.98 -10.85
N LEU A 243 20.33 16.27 -10.62
CA LEU A 243 19.31 17.29 -10.44
C LEU A 243 19.11 18.04 -11.76
N THR A 244 17.90 18.05 -12.30
CA THR A 244 17.60 18.69 -13.61
C THR A 244 16.36 19.58 -13.51
N GLY A 245 16.49 20.84 -13.93
CA GLY A 245 15.32 21.72 -14.15
C GLY A 245 14.68 21.47 -15.51
N LYS A 246 13.34 21.55 -15.59
CA LYS A 246 12.55 21.30 -16.79
C LYS A 246 11.81 22.53 -17.29
#